data_AF-A0A1Q6PST9-F1
#
_entry.id   AF-A0A1Q6PST9-F1
#
_cell.length_a   1.000
_cell.length_b   1.000
_cell.length_c   1.000
_cell.angle_alpha   90.00
_cell.angle_beta   90.00
_cell.angle_gamma   90.00
#
_symmetry.space_group_name_H-M   'P 1'
#
loop_
_entity.id
_entity.type
_entity.pdbx_description
1 polymer ?
#
loop_
_entity_poly.entity_id
_entity_poly.type
_entity_poly.pdbx_seq_one_letter_code
_entity_poly.pdbx_strand_id
1 'polypeptide(L)'
;MRENNLARFIKAQDSDYKTALAEIKSGHKRNCWMWYIFPQIQGLGSSGTAMYYAIENYEEAKEYIENPVTGAHLREISETLLSLESNDATQVMGWPDDLKLRSSMTLFALATKENEVFLKVLDKFYDNQPDAQTVDILDMGYLVMKIDEPDFGCEGRPDGVEPMAKVTLLKLKSEEEIQLEIPDAELYRKEIVEGSEVAVSPDGVMIKM
;
A
#
# COMPACT_ATOMS: atom_id res chain seq x y z
N MET A 1 11.62 9.76 18.95
CA MET A 1 11.36 8.53 18.19
C MET A 1 11.14 7.44 19.22
N ARG A 2 10.01 6.74 19.18
CA ARG A 2 9.86 5.55 20.03
C ARG A 2 10.85 4.51 19.47
N GLU A 3 11.63 3.86 20.33
CA GLU A 3 12.44 2.73 19.89
C GLU A 3 11.52 1.73 19.15
N ASN A 4 11.88 1.39 17.92
CA ASN A 4 11.13 0.53 16.98
C ASN A 4 10.72 -0.78 17.65
N ASN A 5 9.56 -0.76 18.29
CA ASN A 5 9.08 -1.93 18.99
C ASN A 5 7.75 -2.37 18.38
N LEU A 6 7.89 -3.13 17.30
CA LEU A 6 6.81 -3.94 16.74
C LEU A 6 6.20 -4.90 17.78
N ALA A 7 6.82 -5.10 18.95
CA ALA A 7 6.24 -5.90 20.03
C ALA A 7 4.86 -5.40 20.47
N ARG A 8 4.51 -4.10 20.30
CA ARG A 8 3.13 -3.65 20.58
C ARG A 8 2.13 -4.37 19.67
N PHE A 9 2.44 -4.51 18.39
CA PHE A 9 1.62 -5.23 17.42
C PHE A 9 1.65 -6.73 17.69
N ILE A 10 2.83 -7.31 17.84
CA ILE A 10 2.99 -8.76 18.05
C ILE A 10 2.25 -9.20 19.31
N LYS A 11 2.36 -8.45 20.41
CA LYS A 11 1.68 -8.76 21.67
C LYS A 11 0.15 -8.69 21.54
N ALA A 12 -0.38 -7.73 20.79
CA ALA A 12 -1.82 -7.63 20.53
C ALA A 12 -2.32 -8.74 19.58
N GLN A 13 -1.50 -9.10 18.60
CA GLN A 13 -1.80 -10.18 17.65
C GLN A 13 -1.81 -11.56 18.30
N ASP A 14 -0.97 -11.81 19.30
CA ASP A 14 -0.87 -13.10 19.98
C ASP A 14 -2.22 -13.58 20.55
N SER A 15 -3.01 -12.65 21.09
CA SER A 15 -4.35 -12.98 21.61
C SER A 15 -5.43 -13.00 20.53
N ASP A 16 -5.35 -12.11 19.54
CA ASP A 16 -6.51 -11.76 18.72
C ASP A 16 -6.42 -12.25 17.27
N TYR A 17 -5.23 -12.57 16.76
CA TYR A 17 -5.04 -12.86 15.34
C TYR A 17 -5.88 -14.05 14.87
N LYS A 18 -5.92 -15.14 15.65
CA LYS A 18 -6.75 -16.31 15.32
C LYS A 18 -8.24 -15.96 15.24
N THR A 19 -8.71 -15.07 16.11
CA THR A 19 -10.09 -14.58 16.11
C THR A 19 -10.35 -13.70 14.89
N ALA A 20 -9.46 -12.74 14.61
CA ALA A 20 -9.56 -11.86 13.45
C ALA A 20 -9.59 -12.67 12.14
N LEU A 21 -8.70 -13.64 12.00
CA LEU A 21 -8.65 -14.51 10.82
C LEU A 21 -9.92 -15.35 10.67
N ALA A 22 -10.46 -15.89 11.77
CA ALA A 22 -11.71 -16.66 11.73
C ALA A 22 -12.91 -15.78 11.36
N GLU A 23 -12.97 -14.54 11.85
CA GLU A 23 -14.00 -13.57 11.51
C GLU A 23 -13.95 -13.19 10.02
N ILE A 24 -12.75 -12.90 9.50
CA ILE A 24 -12.56 -12.60 8.09
C ILE A 24 -12.89 -13.82 7.23
N LYS A 25 -12.51 -15.04 7.61
CA LYS A 25 -12.95 -16.28 6.92
C LYS A 25 -14.48 -16.43 6.88
N SER A 26 -15.18 -15.91 7.89
CA SER A 26 -16.64 -15.91 7.93
C SER A 26 -17.29 -14.76 7.13
N GLY A 27 -16.48 -13.89 6.52
CA GLY A 27 -16.92 -12.76 5.72
C GLY A 27 -17.44 -11.57 6.52
N HIS A 28 -17.24 -11.55 7.84
CA HIS A 28 -17.72 -10.45 8.67
C HIS A 28 -16.88 -10.26 9.93
N LYS A 29 -16.25 -9.09 10.04
CA LYS A 29 -15.56 -8.60 11.23
C LYS A 29 -16.55 -8.33 12.36
N ARG A 30 -16.19 -8.70 13.59
CA ARG A 30 -17.04 -8.54 14.78
C ARG A 30 -16.31 -7.92 15.97
N ASN A 31 -15.03 -8.20 16.14
CA ASN A 31 -14.25 -7.76 17.30
C ASN A 31 -13.34 -6.55 17.02
N CYS A 32 -12.86 -5.93 18.10
CA CYS A 32 -12.11 -4.66 18.07
C CYS A 32 -10.60 -4.84 17.85
N TRP A 33 -10.19 -5.39 16.71
CA TRP A 33 -8.78 -5.69 16.40
C TRP A 33 -8.17 -4.88 15.26
N MET A 34 -8.94 -3.98 14.62
CA MET A 34 -8.56 -3.33 13.37
C MET A 34 -7.18 -2.65 13.42
N TRP A 35 -6.90 -1.91 14.50
CA TRP A 35 -5.72 -1.05 14.59
C TRP A 35 -4.38 -1.77 14.55
N TYR A 36 -4.30 -3.05 14.95
CA TYR A 36 -3.04 -3.80 15.04
C TYR A 36 -2.98 -5.00 14.10
N ILE A 37 -4.10 -5.37 13.46
CA ILE A 37 -4.12 -6.36 12.36
C ILE A 37 -3.95 -5.66 11.00
N PHE A 38 -4.65 -4.54 10.80
CA PHE A 38 -4.54 -3.68 9.63
C PHE A 38 -4.17 -2.26 10.08
N PRO A 39 -2.94 -2.04 10.57
CA PRO A 39 -2.54 -0.73 11.04
C PRO A 39 -2.46 0.27 9.87
N GLN A 40 -2.64 1.54 10.21
CA GLN A 40 -2.59 2.66 9.27
C GLN A 40 -1.58 3.72 9.75
N ILE A 41 -1.20 4.62 8.85
CA ILE A 41 -0.24 5.68 9.16
C ILE A 41 -0.80 6.65 10.22
N GLN A 42 0.08 7.18 11.07
CA GLN A 42 -0.27 8.17 12.07
C GLN A 42 -0.91 9.41 11.45
N GLY A 43 -1.84 10.04 12.18
CA GLY A 43 -2.58 11.22 11.71
C GLY A 43 -3.97 10.93 11.16
N LEU A 44 -4.28 9.68 10.79
CA LEU A 44 -5.61 9.30 10.29
C LEU A 44 -6.65 9.07 11.40
N GLY A 45 -6.20 8.61 12.59
CA GLY A 45 -7.06 8.28 13.71
C GLY A 45 -6.80 9.15 14.94
N SER A 46 -7.86 9.56 15.64
CA SER A 46 -7.78 10.44 16.81
C SER A 46 -7.98 9.74 18.16
N SER A 47 -8.51 8.50 18.18
CA SER A 47 -8.67 7.75 19.44
C SER A 47 -7.31 7.33 20.02
N GLY A 48 -7.22 7.20 21.35
CA GLY A 48 -5.99 6.76 22.01
C GLY A 48 -5.44 5.42 21.47
N THR A 49 -6.32 4.46 21.20
CA THR A 49 -5.95 3.16 20.59
C THR A 49 -5.41 3.33 19.17
N ALA A 50 -6.06 4.17 18.35
CA ALA A 50 -5.59 4.46 17.00
C ALA A 50 -4.21 5.14 17.00
N MET A 51 -3.98 6.09 17.92
CA MET A 51 -2.67 6.75 18.05
C MET A 51 -1.59 5.82 18.61
N TYR A 52 -1.95 4.84 19.45
CA TYR A 52 -1.01 3.89 20.02
C TYR A 52 -0.50 2.87 18.98
N TYR A 53 -1.41 2.37 18.13
CA TYR A 53 -1.09 1.38 17.09
C TYR A 53 -0.87 1.99 15.69
N ALA A 54 -0.89 3.31 15.56
CA ALA A 54 -0.50 3.93 14.30
C ALA A 54 0.94 3.58 13.95
N ILE A 55 1.19 3.40 12.65
CA ILE A 55 2.54 3.36 12.09
C ILE A 55 3.07 4.80 12.05
N GLU A 56 4.29 5.01 12.52
CA GLU A 56 4.88 6.34 12.67
C GLU A 56 5.29 6.94 11.31
N ASN A 57 5.88 6.14 10.43
CA ASN A 57 6.44 6.60 9.16
C ASN A 57 6.60 5.44 8.16
N TYR A 58 7.16 5.75 6.99
CA TYR A 58 7.46 4.76 5.97
C TYR A 58 8.41 3.66 6.48
N GLU A 59 9.43 4.03 7.24
CA GLU A 59 10.43 3.10 7.76
C GLU A 59 9.79 2.06 8.70
N GLU A 60 8.91 2.46 9.60
CA GLU A 60 8.18 1.52 10.46
C GLU A 60 7.19 0.65 9.66
N ALA A 61 6.56 1.19 8.61
CA ALA A 61 5.72 0.39 7.72
C ALA A 61 6.53 -0.73 7.05
N LYS A 62 7.74 -0.40 6.59
CA LYS A 62 8.68 -1.35 5.99
C LYS A 62 9.12 -2.40 7.00
N GLU A 63 9.53 -2.00 8.20
CA GLU A 63 9.88 -2.94 9.26
C GLU A 63 8.70 -3.86 9.63
N TYR A 64 7.48 -3.33 9.69
CA TYR A 64 6.27 -4.11 9.99
C TYR A 64 6.03 -5.21 8.94
N ILE A 65 6.16 -4.88 7.64
CA ILE A 65 5.88 -5.84 6.56
C ILE A 65 7.03 -6.84 6.33
N GLU A 66 8.27 -6.46 6.67
CA GLU A 66 9.46 -7.33 6.60
C GLU A 66 9.61 -8.22 7.84
N ASN A 67 8.98 -7.87 8.97
CA ASN A 67 9.02 -8.70 10.16
C ASN A 67 8.30 -10.05 9.93
N PRO A 68 8.92 -11.19 10.30
CA PRO A 68 8.37 -12.52 10.02
C PRO A 68 6.99 -12.80 10.62
N VAL A 69 6.60 -12.13 11.71
CA VAL A 69 5.31 -12.36 12.37
C VAL A 69 4.26 -11.41 11.79
N THR A 70 4.45 -10.10 11.94
CA THR A 70 3.46 -9.11 11.50
C THR A 70 3.27 -9.14 9.98
N GLY A 71 4.36 -9.31 9.22
CA GLY A 71 4.31 -9.42 7.77
C GLY A 71 3.62 -10.70 7.28
N ALA A 72 3.82 -11.84 7.94
CA ALA A 72 3.11 -13.08 7.60
C ALA A 72 1.62 -12.98 7.92
N HIS A 73 1.28 -12.47 9.10
CA HIS A 73 -0.10 -12.29 9.54
C HIS A 73 -0.89 -11.36 8.60
N LEU A 74 -0.30 -10.22 8.23
CA LEU A 74 -0.94 -9.26 7.34
C LEU A 74 -1.16 -9.83 5.93
N ARG A 75 -0.20 -10.60 5.39
CA ARG A 75 -0.36 -11.28 4.11
C ARG A 75 -1.46 -12.34 4.16
N GLU A 76 -1.41 -13.25 5.14
CA GLU A 76 -2.39 -14.34 5.28
C GLU A 76 -3.83 -13.81 5.41
N ILE A 77 -4.05 -12.77 6.23
CA ILE A 77 -5.40 -12.22 6.40
C ILE A 77 -5.85 -11.43 5.15
N SER A 78 -4.92 -10.82 4.42
CA SER A 78 -5.22 -10.15 3.14
C SER A 78 -5.58 -11.16 2.05
N GLU A 79 -4.86 -12.27 1.96
CA GLU A 79 -5.22 -13.40 1.08
C GLU A 79 -6.59 -13.97 1.44
N THR A 80 -6.91 -14.04 2.73
CA THR A 80 -8.23 -14.48 3.18
C THR A 80 -9.33 -13.51 2.71
N LEU A 81 -9.13 -12.20 2.76
CA LEU A 81 -10.07 -11.22 2.18
C LEU A 81 -10.30 -11.46 0.68
N LEU A 82 -9.23 -11.78 -0.06
CA LEU A 82 -9.33 -12.07 -1.49
C LEU A 82 -10.16 -13.32 -1.79
N SER A 83 -10.18 -14.31 -0.88
CA SER A 83 -10.99 -15.52 -1.04
C SER A 83 -12.49 -15.36 -0.77
N LEU A 84 -12.92 -14.22 -0.23
CA LEU A 84 -14.35 -13.96 0.01
C LEU A 84 -15.13 -13.80 -1.30
N GLU A 85 -16.42 -14.13 -1.30
CA GLU A 85 -17.27 -13.87 -2.46
C GLU A 85 -17.66 -12.38 -2.58
N SER A 86 -17.72 -11.67 -1.45
CA SER A 86 -18.08 -10.25 -1.44
C SER A 86 -16.92 -9.36 -1.86
N ASN A 87 -17.25 -8.31 -2.61
CA ASN A 87 -16.38 -7.20 -2.99
C ASN A 87 -16.74 -5.92 -2.22
N ASP A 88 -17.68 -5.99 -1.26
CA ASP A 88 -18.11 -4.85 -0.45
C ASP A 88 -17.32 -4.82 0.88
N ALA A 89 -16.38 -3.88 0.98
CA ALA A 89 -15.58 -3.71 2.20
C ALA A 89 -16.44 -3.33 3.42
N THR A 90 -17.50 -2.55 3.23
CA THR A 90 -18.40 -2.15 4.33
C THR A 90 -19.19 -3.37 4.82
N GLN A 91 -19.55 -4.32 3.96
CA GLN A 91 -20.17 -5.57 4.38
C GLN A 91 -19.23 -6.43 5.24
N VAL A 92 -17.95 -6.51 4.85
CA VAL A 92 -16.96 -7.35 5.52
C VAL A 92 -16.42 -6.71 6.79
N MET A 93 -16.00 -5.44 6.73
CA MET A 93 -15.33 -4.74 7.82
C MET A 93 -16.28 -3.91 8.68
N GLY A 94 -17.39 -3.44 8.13
CA GLY A 94 -18.24 -2.43 8.74
C GLY A 94 -17.60 -1.03 8.70
N TRP A 95 -18.43 0.00 8.87
CA TRP A 95 -17.94 1.36 9.01
C TRP A 95 -17.49 1.64 10.46
N PRO A 96 -16.35 2.32 10.70
CA PRO A 96 -15.42 2.94 9.75
C PRO A 96 -14.20 2.06 9.41
N ASP A 97 -14.23 0.75 9.66
CA ASP A 97 -13.08 -0.13 9.46
C ASP A 97 -12.85 -0.46 7.97
N ASP A 98 -13.87 -0.32 7.14
CA ASP A 98 -13.75 -0.30 5.68
C ASP A 98 -12.78 0.80 5.19
N LEU A 99 -12.85 2.01 5.73
CA LEU A 99 -11.91 3.08 5.39
C LEU A 99 -10.49 2.76 5.88
N LYS A 100 -10.38 2.18 7.08
CA LYS A 100 -9.08 1.80 7.67
C LYS A 100 -8.39 0.69 6.88
N LEU A 101 -9.15 -0.26 6.33
CA LEU A 101 -8.61 -1.29 5.47
C LEU A 101 -7.99 -0.66 4.23
N ARG A 102 -8.67 0.29 3.58
CA ARG A 102 -8.11 1.02 2.43
C ARG A 102 -6.79 1.70 2.78
N SER A 103 -6.76 2.48 3.87
CA SER A 103 -5.53 3.13 4.34
C SER A 103 -4.40 2.14 4.63
N SER A 104 -4.71 0.99 5.25
CA SER A 104 -3.73 -0.05 5.54
C SER A 104 -3.17 -0.68 4.27
N MET A 105 -4.04 -1.07 3.33
CA MET A 105 -3.61 -1.66 2.05
C MET A 105 -2.79 -0.68 1.23
N THR A 106 -3.15 0.61 1.20
CA THR A 106 -2.35 1.65 0.54
C THR A 106 -0.97 1.81 1.18
N LEU A 107 -0.90 1.87 2.51
CA LEU A 107 0.37 1.99 3.24
C LEU A 107 1.31 0.83 2.91
N PHE A 108 0.81 -0.41 3.00
CA PHE A 108 1.64 -1.60 2.78
C PHE A 108 1.87 -1.90 1.31
N ALA A 109 1.01 -1.42 0.42
CA ALA A 109 1.30 -1.43 -1.01
C ALA A 109 2.54 -0.59 -1.35
N LEU A 110 2.74 0.54 -0.67
CA LEU A 110 3.92 1.39 -0.85
C LEU A 110 5.17 0.89 -0.12
N ALA A 111 5.00 0.19 1.01
CA ALA A 111 6.09 -0.20 1.91
C ALA A 111 6.92 -1.42 1.46
N THR A 112 6.51 -2.14 0.42
CA THR A 112 7.25 -3.31 -0.08
C THR A 112 7.06 -3.50 -1.58
N LYS A 113 8.06 -4.10 -2.26
CA LYS A 113 7.96 -4.50 -3.67
C LYS A 113 7.07 -5.73 -3.86
N GLU A 114 7.00 -6.61 -2.86
CA GLU A 114 6.14 -7.80 -2.85
C GLU A 114 4.73 -7.44 -2.36
N ASN A 115 4.08 -6.51 -3.07
CA ASN A 115 2.83 -5.86 -2.65
C ASN A 115 1.58 -6.35 -3.39
N GLU A 116 1.70 -7.36 -4.25
CA GLU A 116 0.61 -7.82 -5.13
C GLU A 116 -0.68 -8.15 -4.37
N VAL A 117 -0.56 -8.72 -3.16
CA VAL A 117 -1.73 -9.04 -2.32
C VAL A 117 -2.48 -7.77 -1.90
N PHE A 118 -1.78 -6.69 -1.55
CA PHE A 118 -2.39 -5.43 -1.13
C PHE A 118 -3.06 -4.70 -2.29
N LEU A 119 -2.40 -4.71 -3.46
CA LEU A 119 -2.97 -4.17 -4.69
C LEU A 119 -4.24 -4.93 -5.10
N LYS A 120 -4.25 -6.25 -5.00
CA LYS A 120 -5.46 -7.06 -5.27
C LYS A 120 -6.59 -6.77 -4.28
N VAL A 121 -6.30 -6.45 -3.02
CA VAL A 121 -7.34 -6.06 -2.06
C VAL A 121 -7.88 -4.68 -2.42
N LEU A 122 -7.02 -3.72 -2.80
CA LEU A 122 -7.44 -2.41 -3.30
C LEU A 122 -8.32 -2.52 -4.55
N ASP A 123 -7.91 -3.34 -5.52
CA ASP A 123 -8.69 -3.65 -6.72
C ASP A 123 -10.06 -4.22 -6.37
N LYS A 124 -10.08 -5.30 -5.59
CA LYS A 124 -11.31 -6.03 -5.26
C LYS A 124 -12.34 -5.19 -4.51
N PHE A 125 -11.90 -4.38 -3.55
CA PHE A 125 -12.80 -3.72 -2.59
C PHE A 125 -12.95 -2.21 -2.81
N TYR A 126 -12.08 -1.60 -3.62
CA TYR A 126 -12.01 -0.14 -3.76
C TYR A 126 -11.73 0.30 -5.20
N ASP A 127 -12.01 -0.54 -6.21
CA ASP A 127 -11.81 -0.22 -7.63
C ASP A 127 -10.38 0.30 -7.94
N ASN A 128 -9.41 -0.30 -7.25
CA ASN A 128 -7.99 0.04 -7.33
C ASN A 128 -7.67 1.50 -6.93
N GLN A 129 -8.53 2.13 -6.11
CA GLN A 129 -8.37 3.50 -5.60
C GLN A 129 -7.63 3.49 -4.25
N PRO A 130 -6.37 3.95 -4.19
CA PRO A 130 -5.65 4.06 -2.93
C PRO A 130 -6.24 5.14 -2.03
N ASP A 131 -5.83 5.11 -0.76
CA ASP A 131 -6.18 6.14 0.20
C ASP A 131 -5.29 7.38 0.06
N ALA A 132 -5.82 8.42 -0.59
CA ALA A 132 -5.12 9.68 -0.82
C ALA A 132 -4.56 10.32 0.47
N GLN A 133 -5.27 10.22 1.60
CA GLN A 133 -4.75 10.77 2.86
C GLN A 133 -3.52 10.02 3.37
N THR A 134 -3.46 8.70 3.18
CA THR A 134 -2.27 7.90 3.50
C THR A 134 -1.08 8.35 2.65
N VAL A 135 -1.29 8.53 1.34
CA VAL A 135 -0.25 9.00 0.40
C VAL A 135 0.21 10.42 0.74
N ASP A 136 -0.73 11.31 1.09
CA ASP A 136 -0.44 12.67 1.53
C ASP A 136 0.41 12.66 2.79
N ILE A 137 0.05 11.89 3.81
CA ILE A 137 0.81 11.86 5.08
C ILE A 137 2.23 11.37 4.86
N LEU A 138 2.42 10.40 3.97
CA LEU A 138 3.74 9.89 3.58
C LEU A 138 4.53 10.86 2.69
N ASP A 139 3.87 11.89 2.15
CA ASP A 139 4.44 12.83 1.18
C ASP A 139 5.02 12.09 -0.05
N MET A 140 4.23 11.16 -0.59
CA MET A 140 4.60 10.27 -1.70
C MET A 140 3.78 10.50 -2.97
N GLY A 141 2.93 11.52 -3.03
CA GLY A 141 2.10 11.82 -4.19
C GLY A 141 2.84 12.65 -5.25
N TYR A 142 2.73 12.24 -6.51
CA TYR A 142 3.34 12.88 -7.66
C TYR A 142 2.38 12.96 -8.86
N LEU A 143 2.56 13.98 -9.69
CA LEU A 143 1.97 14.07 -11.02
C LEU A 143 3.01 13.63 -12.07
N VAL A 144 2.62 12.73 -12.98
CA VAL A 144 3.45 12.33 -14.11
C VAL A 144 3.46 13.44 -15.14
N MET A 145 4.56 14.18 -15.24
CA MET A 145 4.70 15.32 -16.14
C MET A 145 5.08 14.91 -17.56
N LYS A 146 5.96 13.91 -17.67
CA LYS A 146 6.52 13.48 -18.95
C LYS A 146 7.01 12.04 -18.88
N ILE A 147 6.77 11.27 -19.95
CA ILE A 147 7.32 9.93 -20.13
C ILE A 147 8.17 9.92 -21.41
N ASP A 148 9.47 9.80 -21.24
CA ASP A 148 10.42 9.64 -22.35
C ASP A 148 10.72 8.16 -22.55
N GLU A 149 10.08 7.55 -23.56
CA GLU A 149 10.31 6.15 -23.94
C GLU A 149 11.73 5.95 -24.50
N PRO A 150 12.35 4.77 -24.27
CA PRO A 150 13.68 4.48 -24.80
C PRO A 150 13.63 4.31 -26.31
N ASP A 151 14.40 5.14 -27.03
CA ASP A 151 14.60 5.03 -28.47
C ASP A 151 15.80 4.12 -28.80
N PHE A 152 15.54 2.99 -29.45
CA PHE A 152 16.57 2.04 -29.90
C PHE A 152 17.01 2.27 -31.36
N GLY A 153 16.45 3.27 -32.03
CA GLY A 153 16.78 3.61 -33.42
C GLY A 153 16.53 2.46 -34.41
N CYS A 154 17.19 2.55 -35.57
CA CYS A 154 17.03 1.57 -36.66
C CYS A 154 17.61 0.19 -36.34
N GLU A 155 18.50 0.09 -35.34
CA GLU A 155 19.12 -1.18 -34.93
C GLU A 155 18.14 -2.06 -34.13
N GLY A 156 17.08 -1.46 -33.58
CA GLY A 156 16.08 -2.16 -32.79
C GLY A 156 16.57 -2.51 -31.38
N ARG A 157 15.63 -2.97 -30.54
CA ARG A 157 15.91 -3.34 -29.15
C ARG A 157 16.86 -4.56 -29.09
N PRO A 158 17.99 -4.49 -28.39
CA PRO A 158 18.86 -5.65 -28.18
C PRO A 158 18.18 -6.75 -27.36
N ASP A 159 18.49 -8.00 -27.67
CA ASP A 159 17.95 -9.16 -26.95
C ASP A 159 18.31 -9.11 -25.46
N GLY A 160 17.32 -9.34 -24.60
CA GLY A 160 17.51 -9.40 -23.14
C GLY A 160 17.60 -8.05 -22.43
N VAL A 161 17.56 -6.92 -23.14
CA VAL A 161 17.51 -5.59 -22.52
C VAL A 161 16.06 -5.24 -22.19
N GLU A 162 15.76 -4.92 -20.94
CA GLU A 162 14.45 -4.37 -20.56
C GLU A 162 14.41 -2.85 -20.86
N PRO A 163 13.44 -2.36 -21.64
CA PRO A 163 13.31 -0.94 -21.94
C PRO A 163 12.90 -0.20 -20.67
N MET A 164 13.68 0.82 -20.32
CA MET A 164 13.42 1.71 -19.21
C MET A 164 12.96 3.05 -19.78
N ALA A 165 11.76 3.48 -19.41
CA ALA A 165 11.28 4.81 -19.70
C ALA A 165 11.78 5.78 -18.62
N LYS A 166 12.18 6.97 -19.04
CA LYS A 166 12.54 8.05 -18.13
C LYS A 166 11.30 8.87 -17.81
N VAL A 167 10.87 8.83 -16.57
CA VAL A 167 9.63 9.45 -16.11
C VAL A 167 9.95 10.68 -15.26
N THR A 168 9.45 11.83 -15.70
CA THR A 168 9.54 13.09 -14.96
C THR A 168 8.29 13.24 -14.08
N LEU A 169 8.51 13.42 -12.78
CA LEU A 169 7.47 13.48 -11.76
C LEU A 169 7.54 14.81 -11.03
N LEU A 170 6.39 15.46 -10.82
CA LEU A 170 6.25 16.66 -10.01
C LEU A 170 5.59 16.29 -8.67
N LYS A 171 6.28 16.57 -7.56
CA LYS A 171 5.76 16.27 -6.23
C LYS A 171 4.57 17.17 -5.89
N LEU A 172 3.44 16.57 -5.49
CA LEU A 172 2.17 17.30 -5.34
C LEU A 172 2.22 18.36 -4.24
N LYS A 173 3.02 18.17 -3.18
CA LYS A 173 3.08 19.10 -2.05
C LYS A 173 4.17 20.15 -2.14
N SER A 174 5.35 19.79 -2.63
CA SER A 174 6.52 20.68 -2.66
C SER A 174 6.79 21.30 -4.02
N GLU A 175 6.11 20.85 -5.08
CA GLU A 175 6.40 21.20 -6.47
C GLU A 175 7.85 20.88 -6.88
N GLU A 176 8.50 19.95 -6.18
CA GLU A 176 9.82 19.44 -6.52
C GLU A 176 9.72 18.46 -7.69
N GLU A 177 10.58 18.63 -8.69
CA GLU A 177 10.69 17.71 -9.82
C GLU A 177 11.74 16.64 -9.55
N ILE A 178 11.38 15.37 -9.77
CA ILE A 178 12.30 14.24 -9.76
C ILE A 178 12.21 13.45 -11.07
N GLN A 179 13.26 12.70 -11.38
CA GLN A 179 13.29 11.80 -12.53
C GLN A 179 13.62 10.39 -12.09
N LEU A 180 12.85 9.42 -12.57
CA LEU A 180 13.03 8.00 -12.29
C LEU A 180 13.10 7.21 -13.61
N GLU A 181 13.84 6.12 -13.58
CA GLU A 181 13.82 5.13 -14.66
C GLU A 181 12.89 3.99 -14.25
N ILE A 182 11.87 3.73 -15.06
CA ILE A 182 10.83 2.75 -14.77
C ILE A 182 10.73 1.79 -15.95
N PRO A 183 10.61 0.47 -15.73
CA PRO A 183 10.39 -0.46 -16.83
C PRO A 183 9.16 -0.05 -17.63
N ASP A 184 9.31 0.09 -18.93
CA ASP A 184 8.25 0.52 -19.84
C ASP A 184 7.00 -0.38 -19.70
N ALA A 185 7.22 -1.70 -19.62
CA ALA A 185 6.16 -2.68 -19.38
C ALA A 185 5.42 -2.52 -18.04
N GLU A 186 6.04 -1.89 -17.04
CA GLU A 186 5.37 -1.57 -15.77
C GLU A 186 4.38 -0.43 -15.93
N LEU A 187 4.76 0.64 -16.66
CA LEU A 187 3.89 1.78 -16.95
C LEU A 187 2.64 1.34 -17.71
N TYR A 188 2.81 0.51 -18.75
CA TYR A 188 1.69 -0.05 -19.52
C TYR A 188 0.76 -0.89 -18.66
N ARG A 189 1.31 -1.79 -17.83
CA ARG A 189 0.51 -2.69 -16.98
C ARG A 189 -0.32 -1.93 -15.93
N LYS A 190 0.22 -0.81 -15.43
CA LYS A 190 -0.44 0.04 -14.43
C LYS A 190 -1.26 1.17 -15.06
N GLU A 191 -1.33 1.21 -16.40
CA GLU A 191 -2.01 2.25 -17.18
C GLU A 191 -1.56 3.66 -16.77
N ILE A 192 -0.27 3.83 -16.50
CA ILE A 192 0.33 5.11 -16.11
C ILE A 192 0.73 5.85 -17.38
N VAL A 193 0.13 7.03 -17.55
CA VAL A 193 0.35 7.93 -18.69
C VAL A 193 0.69 9.34 -18.19
N GLU A 194 1.18 10.20 -19.07
CA GLU A 194 1.34 11.64 -18.76
C GLU A 194 0.02 12.22 -18.24
N GLY A 195 0.09 13.00 -17.16
CA GLY A 195 -1.06 13.52 -16.43
C GLY A 195 -1.65 12.59 -15.37
N SER A 196 -1.15 11.36 -15.22
CA SER A 196 -1.57 10.47 -14.13
C SER A 196 -1.05 10.97 -12.78
N GLU A 197 -1.85 10.86 -11.74
CA GLU A 197 -1.37 10.94 -10.37
C GLU A 197 -0.87 9.56 -9.92
N VAL A 198 0.26 9.54 -9.23
CA VAL A 198 0.91 8.30 -8.77
C VAL A 198 1.45 8.51 -7.36
N ALA A 199 1.49 7.44 -6.57
CA ALA A 199 2.24 7.41 -5.32
C ALA A 199 3.55 6.64 -5.55
N VAL A 200 4.68 7.23 -5.14
CA VAL A 200 6.01 6.66 -5.32
C VAL A 200 6.77 6.58 -4.00
N SER A 201 7.18 5.37 -3.61
CA SER A 201 7.95 5.14 -2.40
C SER A 201 9.46 5.31 -2.63
N PRO A 202 10.25 5.58 -1.56
CA PRO A 202 11.71 5.67 -1.64
C PRO A 202 12.40 4.42 -2.21
N ASP A 203 11.79 3.24 -2.09
CA ASP A 203 12.34 2.00 -2.64
C ASP A 203 11.96 1.76 -4.12
N GLY A 204 11.33 2.74 -4.76
CA GLY A 204 10.95 2.73 -6.17
C GLY A 204 9.64 2.01 -6.47
N VAL A 205 8.79 1.77 -5.46
CA VAL A 205 7.44 1.24 -5.69
C VAL A 205 6.57 2.38 -6.21
N MET A 206 5.97 2.20 -7.38
CA MET A 206 5.00 3.14 -7.96
C MET A 206 3.61 2.52 -8.00
N ILE A 207 2.59 3.23 -7.52
CA ILE A 207 1.17 2.83 -7.67
C ILE A 207 0.40 4.00 -8.29
N LYS A 208 -0.59 3.69 -9.13
CA LYS A 208 -1.49 4.70 -9.70
C LYS A 208 -2.52 5.13 -8.66
N MET A 209 -2.80 6.43 -8.61
CA MET A 209 -3.82 7.04 -7.76
C MET A 209 -5.20 7.00 -8.41
#